data_AF-A0A850EPG8-F1
#
_entry.id   AF-A0A850EPG8-F1
#
_cell.length_a   1.000
_cell.length_b   1.000
_cell.length_c   1.000
_cell.angle_alpha   90.00
_cell.angle_beta   90.00
_cell.angle_gamma   90.00
#
_symmetry.space_group_name_H-M   'P 1'
#
loop_
_entity.id
_entity.type
_entity.pdbx_description
1 polymer ?
#
loop_
_entity_poly.entity_id
_entity_poly.type
_entity_poly.pdbx_seq_one_letter_code
_entity_poly.pdbx_strand_id
1 'polypeptide(L)'
;MAIAALYSLGLDSGEVLLTAMGERQYVVEDVTPLAVAPGNSLPEPYASAARVLTRSLAAEQPGRPGLLMGMDPEFLLLRVDTGRVVPASRYLPMAGVAGCDAGPPGTRGAFPVAELRPQPRGEPRALLAQLMSAAATADRLIADRTLAWRAGGMPLAGWALGGHLHFSGVTLTAPLLRALDNYLALPITLLEDARASSRRPRYGVLGDFRYQPYGGFEYRTLPSFLVSPVIAKGVVHLAHLIVSHYEDLPLRPLDREDLHAAYYSGDRAPLRAAFTPLAAQIRALGGYEKAAPYIEPLLHYISAGRTWDESRDIRRLWRTGKPSESISAGQS
;
A
#
# COMPACT_ATOMS: atom_id res chain seq x y z
N MET A 1 12.28 -10.83 8.85
CA MET A 1 13.64 -10.59 8.34
C MET A 1 14.03 -11.60 7.27
N ALA A 2 13.98 -12.93 7.51
CA ALA A 2 14.29 -13.94 6.49
C ALA A 2 13.49 -13.76 5.19
N ILE A 3 12.16 -13.62 5.28
CA ILE A 3 11.28 -13.36 4.12
C ILE A 3 11.72 -12.10 3.35
N ALA A 4 12.03 -11.01 4.07
CA ALA A 4 12.47 -9.76 3.46
C ALA A 4 13.82 -9.91 2.74
N ALA A 5 14.76 -10.69 3.31
CA ALA A 5 16.06 -10.94 2.68
C ALA A 5 15.92 -11.71 1.35
N LEU A 6 15.13 -12.79 1.35
CA LEU A 6 14.84 -13.54 0.11
C LEU A 6 14.16 -12.63 -0.92
N TYR A 7 13.15 -11.86 -0.49
CA TYR A 7 12.40 -10.98 -1.37
C TYR A 7 13.30 -9.93 -2.04
N SER A 8 14.14 -9.24 -1.27
CA SER A 8 15.09 -8.25 -1.76
C SER A 8 16.11 -8.83 -2.75
N LEU A 9 16.44 -10.13 -2.63
CA LEU A 9 17.36 -10.82 -3.53
C LEU A 9 16.68 -11.43 -4.77
N GLY A 10 15.40 -11.16 -4.99
CA GLY A 10 14.70 -11.74 -6.15
C GLY A 10 14.24 -13.19 -5.94
N LEU A 11 14.39 -13.75 -4.72
CA LEU A 11 14.16 -15.17 -4.44
C LEU A 11 12.76 -15.41 -3.90
N ASP A 12 12.05 -16.37 -4.49
CA ASP A 12 10.73 -16.81 -4.03
C ASP A 12 10.84 -17.91 -2.96
N SER A 13 12.00 -18.54 -2.84
CA SER A 13 12.30 -19.57 -1.84
C SER A 13 13.82 -19.72 -1.61
N GLY A 14 14.18 -20.16 -0.41
CA GLY A 14 15.56 -20.37 0.00
C GLY A 14 15.67 -20.41 1.52
N GLU A 15 16.90 -20.53 1.98
CA GLU A 15 17.26 -20.53 3.40
C GLU A 15 18.00 -19.24 3.73
N VAL A 16 17.76 -18.72 4.93
CA VAL A 16 18.42 -17.51 5.41
C VAL A 16 19.02 -17.83 6.76
N LEU A 17 20.35 -17.75 6.86
CA LEU A 17 21.06 -17.90 8.11
C LEU A 17 21.06 -16.56 8.85
N LEU A 18 20.54 -16.58 10.07
CA LEU A 18 20.38 -15.40 10.91
C LEU A 18 21.15 -15.54 12.21
N THR A 19 21.96 -14.54 12.54
CA THR A 19 22.61 -14.43 13.85
C THR A 19 21.94 -13.37 14.70
N ALA A 20 21.61 -13.74 15.93
CA ALA A 20 21.04 -12.84 16.92
C ALA A 20 22.14 -11.98 17.56
N MET A 21 21.96 -10.65 17.52
CA MET A 21 22.92 -9.67 18.06
C MET A 21 22.48 -9.06 19.40
N GLY A 22 21.38 -9.56 19.99
CA GLY A 22 20.75 -9.03 21.20
C GLY A 22 19.23 -9.13 21.14
N GLU A 23 18.52 -8.41 22.00
CA GLU A 23 17.06 -8.42 22.00
C GLU A 23 16.48 -7.87 20.69
N ARG A 24 15.83 -8.76 19.92
CA ARG A 24 15.12 -8.45 18.65
C ARG A 24 15.98 -7.87 17.53
N GLN A 25 17.30 -7.96 17.63
CA GLN A 25 18.22 -7.57 16.57
C GLN A 25 18.86 -8.81 15.94
N TYR A 26 18.81 -8.88 14.63
CA TYR A 26 19.31 -10.00 13.86
C TYR A 26 20.10 -9.48 12.66
N VAL A 27 21.12 -10.24 12.25
CA VAL A 27 21.90 -10.00 11.04
C VAL A 27 21.73 -11.18 10.10
N VAL A 28 21.61 -10.90 8.80
CA VAL A 28 21.64 -11.92 7.75
C VAL A 28 23.10 -12.27 7.49
N GLU A 29 23.50 -13.50 7.80
CA GLU A 29 24.87 -13.98 7.54
C GLU A 29 25.01 -14.58 6.16
N ASP A 30 24.02 -15.36 5.75
CA ASP A 30 24.04 -16.07 4.47
C ASP A 30 22.62 -16.27 3.93
N VAL A 31 22.52 -16.37 2.61
CA VAL A 31 21.28 -16.70 1.90
C VAL A 31 21.59 -17.79 0.88
N THR A 32 20.94 -18.94 1.05
CA THR A 32 21.06 -20.08 0.15
C THR A 32 19.79 -20.17 -0.69
N PRO A 33 19.83 -19.84 -1.99
CA PRO A 33 18.68 -20.04 -2.87
C PRO A 33 18.27 -21.51 -2.90
N LEU A 34 16.96 -21.77 -2.99
CA LEU A 34 16.50 -23.14 -3.22
C LEU A 34 16.85 -23.55 -4.67
N ALA A 35 17.98 -24.22 -4.83
CA ALA A 35 18.40 -24.80 -6.11
C ALA A 35 18.17 -26.31 -6.08
N VAL A 36 17.31 -26.81 -6.97
CA VAL A 36 17.12 -28.25 -7.17
C VAL A 36 17.68 -28.64 -8.52
N ALA A 37 18.59 -29.61 -8.52
CA ALA A 37 19.15 -30.14 -9.75
C ALA A 37 18.04 -30.70 -10.66
N PRO A 38 18.12 -30.52 -11.99
CA PRO A 38 17.12 -31.06 -12.91
C PRO A 38 16.88 -32.56 -12.66
N GLY A 39 15.62 -32.95 -12.48
CA GLY A 39 15.22 -34.35 -12.24
C GLY A 39 15.14 -34.77 -10.76
N ASN A 40 15.62 -33.96 -9.82
CA ASN A 40 15.46 -34.23 -8.39
C ASN A 40 14.15 -33.63 -7.87
N SER A 41 13.53 -34.30 -6.91
CA SER A 41 12.39 -33.76 -6.16
C SER A 41 12.85 -32.68 -5.18
N LEU A 42 12.00 -31.68 -4.94
CA LEU A 42 12.20 -30.74 -3.83
C LEU A 42 12.33 -31.53 -2.51
N PRO A 43 13.30 -31.22 -1.64
CA PRO A 43 13.33 -31.80 -0.30
C PRO A 43 12.15 -31.28 0.54
N GLU A 44 11.77 -32.00 1.58
CA GLU A 44 10.87 -31.43 2.60
C GLU A 44 11.62 -30.36 3.42
N PRO A 45 10.94 -29.28 3.87
CA PRO A 45 9.50 -29.01 3.78
C PRO A 45 9.03 -28.37 2.46
N TYR A 46 9.94 -28.07 1.51
CA TYR A 46 9.62 -27.35 0.28
C TYR A 46 8.67 -28.10 -0.64
N ALA A 47 8.80 -29.43 -0.75
CA ALA A 47 7.87 -30.25 -1.53
C ALA A 47 6.42 -30.12 -1.04
N SER A 48 6.20 -30.19 0.26
CA SER A 48 4.86 -30.00 0.83
C SER A 48 4.33 -28.59 0.62
N ALA A 49 5.16 -27.56 0.82
CA ALA A 49 4.79 -26.17 0.54
C ALA A 49 4.41 -25.95 -0.93
N ALA A 50 5.20 -26.49 -1.87
CA ALA A 50 4.95 -26.40 -3.31
C ALA A 50 3.64 -27.08 -3.71
N ARG A 51 3.31 -28.24 -3.13
CA ARG A 51 2.01 -28.92 -3.36
C ARG A 51 0.83 -28.12 -2.83
N VAL A 52 0.96 -27.47 -1.67
CA VAL A 52 -0.08 -26.58 -1.12
C VAL A 52 -0.28 -25.37 -2.03
N LEU A 53 0.81 -24.72 -2.44
CA LEU A 53 0.76 -23.57 -3.34
C LEU A 53 0.13 -23.94 -4.68
N THR A 54 0.57 -25.05 -5.30
CA THR A 54 0.02 -25.53 -6.58
C THR A 54 -1.48 -25.79 -6.50
N ARG A 55 -1.96 -26.44 -5.43
CA ARG A 55 -3.39 -26.66 -5.22
C ARG A 55 -4.17 -25.36 -5.02
N SER A 56 -3.59 -24.40 -4.31
CA SER A 56 -4.22 -23.09 -4.08
C SER A 56 -4.35 -22.30 -5.38
N LEU A 57 -3.29 -22.26 -6.18
CA LEU A 57 -3.30 -21.61 -7.50
C LEU A 57 -4.25 -22.30 -8.49
N ALA A 58 -4.29 -23.63 -8.50
CA ALA A 58 -5.21 -24.38 -9.36
C ALA A 58 -6.70 -24.19 -9.00
N ALA A 59 -6.99 -23.75 -7.77
CA ALA A 59 -8.34 -23.43 -7.33
C ALA A 59 -8.79 -22.01 -7.71
N GLU A 60 -7.87 -21.14 -8.14
CA GLU A 60 -8.21 -19.79 -8.58
C GLU A 60 -8.88 -19.80 -9.95
N GLN A 61 -9.91 -18.96 -10.09
CA GLN A 61 -10.59 -18.74 -11.35
C GLN A 61 -9.94 -17.55 -12.08
N PRO A 62 -9.78 -17.61 -13.42
CA PRO A 62 -9.28 -16.49 -14.21
C PRO A 62 -10.05 -15.19 -13.94
N GLY A 63 -9.32 -14.07 -13.82
CA GLY A 63 -9.88 -12.76 -13.48
C GLY A 63 -10.38 -12.62 -12.03
N ARG A 64 -10.31 -13.70 -11.24
CA ARG A 64 -10.61 -13.73 -9.80
C ARG A 64 -11.98 -13.13 -9.46
N PRO A 65 -13.10 -13.68 -9.98
CA PRO A 65 -14.45 -13.19 -9.68
C PRO A 65 -14.82 -13.24 -8.19
N GLY A 66 -14.12 -14.07 -7.41
CA GLY A 66 -14.24 -14.14 -5.94
C GLY A 66 -13.32 -13.18 -5.18
N LEU A 67 -12.57 -12.31 -5.87
CA LEU A 67 -11.69 -11.32 -5.25
C LEU A 67 -12.52 -10.40 -4.37
N LEU A 68 -12.13 -10.28 -3.11
CA LEU A 68 -12.67 -9.32 -2.17
C LEU A 68 -11.56 -8.37 -1.76
N MET A 69 -11.83 -7.07 -1.85
CA MET A 69 -10.90 -6.04 -1.42
C MET A 69 -11.39 -5.34 -0.15
N GLY A 70 -10.47 -5.14 0.77
CA GLY A 70 -10.61 -4.26 1.94
C GLY A 70 -9.51 -3.21 1.97
N MET A 71 -9.59 -2.30 2.92
CA MET A 71 -8.54 -1.30 3.17
C MET A 71 -8.68 -0.75 4.58
N ASP A 72 -7.61 -0.13 5.05
CA ASP A 72 -7.56 0.53 6.35
C ASP A 72 -6.66 1.77 6.32
N PRO A 73 -6.90 2.77 5.44
CA PRO A 73 -6.02 3.90 5.33
C PRO A 73 -6.11 4.85 6.53
N GLU A 74 -4.96 5.42 6.87
CA GLU A 74 -4.71 6.14 8.10
C GLU A 74 -4.71 7.67 7.91
N PHE A 75 -5.00 8.42 8.98
CA PHE A 75 -4.87 9.88 9.03
C PHE A 75 -4.60 10.38 10.45
N LEU A 76 -3.99 11.57 10.57
CA LEU A 76 -3.78 12.27 11.84
C LEU A 76 -4.83 13.35 12.06
N LEU A 77 -5.13 13.60 13.34
CA LEU A 77 -5.84 14.79 13.78
C LEU A 77 -4.83 15.83 14.25
N LEU A 78 -4.80 17.00 13.60
CA LEU A 78 -3.96 18.12 14.01
C LEU A 78 -4.83 19.29 14.46
N ARG A 79 -4.46 19.90 15.58
CA ARG A 79 -5.06 21.17 15.99
C ARG A 79 -4.52 22.30 15.13
N VAL A 80 -5.41 23.05 14.49
CA VAL A 80 -5.05 24.06 13.48
C VAL A 80 -4.23 25.21 14.06
N ASP A 81 -4.52 25.65 15.29
CA ASP A 81 -3.87 26.79 15.94
C ASP A 81 -2.42 26.52 16.39
N THR A 82 -2.12 25.28 16.75
CA THR A 82 -0.88 24.89 17.44
C THR A 82 -0.06 23.89 16.65
N GLY A 83 -0.62 23.28 15.60
CA GLY A 83 0.01 22.21 14.82
C GLY A 83 0.23 20.91 15.61
N ARG A 84 -0.31 20.80 16.83
CA ARG A 84 -0.10 19.63 17.69
C ARG A 84 -1.00 18.48 17.27
N VAL A 85 -0.45 17.26 17.30
CA VAL A 85 -1.20 16.03 17.13
C VAL A 85 -2.16 15.84 18.30
N VAL A 86 -3.41 15.52 17.98
CA VAL A 86 -4.44 15.17 18.96
C VAL A 86 -4.72 13.68 18.85
N PRO A 87 -4.65 12.91 19.95
CA PRO A 87 -4.98 11.50 19.96
C PRO A 87 -6.33 11.18 19.29
N ALA A 88 -6.33 10.30 18.30
CA ALA A 88 -7.55 9.85 17.63
C ALA A 88 -8.51 9.15 18.61
N SER A 89 -7.99 8.44 19.62
CA SER A 89 -8.77 7.82 20.70
C SER A 89 -9.62 8.77 21.54
N ARG A 90 -9.39 10.09 21.47
CA ARG A 90 -10.29 11.07 22.10
C ARG A 90 -11.65 11.17 21.42
N TYR A 91 -11.75 10.74 20.17
CA TYR A 91 -12.94 10.90 19.34
C TYR A 91 -13.41 9.61 18.69
N LEU A 92 -12.48 8.71 18.35
CA LEU A 92 -12.75 7.47 17.65
C LEU A 92 -12.59 6.26 18.58
N PRO A 93 -13.49 5.27 18.50
CA PRO A 93 -13.33 4.01 19.21
C PRO A 93 -12.13 3.20 18.70
N MET A 94 -11.68 2.21 19.46
CA MET A 94 -10.62 1.29 19.02
C MET A 94 -11.04 0.46 17.78
N ALA A 95 -12.31 0.07 17.72
CA ALA A 95 -12.86 -0.79 16.68
C ALA A 95 -13.98 -0.11 15.88
N GLY A 96 -14.30 -0.67 14.72
CA GLY A 96 -15.36 -0.19 13.83
C GLY A 96 -14.82 0.44 12.54
N VAL A 97 -15.74 0.93 11.70
CA VAL A 97 -15.43 1.47 10.36
C VAL A 97 -14.63 2.78 10.39
N ALA A 98 -14.63 3.47 11.52
CA ALA A 98 -13.78 4.61 11.81
C ALA A 98 -13.24 4.42 13.23
N GLY A 99 -11.96 4.14 13.35
CA GLY A 99 -11.34 3.82 14.64
C GLY A 99 -9.96 4.44 14.79
N CYS A 100 -9.23 3.97 15.80
CA CYS A 100 -7.83 4.31 16.00
C CYS A 100 -6.98 3.05 16.14
N ASP A 101 -5.69 3.16 15.80
CA ASP A 101 -4.73 2.06 15.90
C ASP A 101 -3.76 2.26 17.06
N ALA A 102 -3.26 1.14 17.60
CA ALA A 102 -2.18 1.05 18.57
C ALA A 102 -0.92 1.70 18.00
N GLY A 103 -0.77 3.00 18.28
CA GLY A 103 0.41 3.76 17.91
C GLY A 103 1.70 3.08 18.38
N PRO A 104 2.86 3.52 17.85
CA PRO A 104 4.13 2.86 18.06
C PRO A 104 4.48 2.67 19.57
N PRO A 105 5.36 1.70 19.89
CA PRO A 105 5.83 1.47 21.26
C PRO A 105 6.30 2.77 21.92
N GLY A 106 5.77 3.09 23.11
CA GLY A 106 6.05 4.34 23.83
C GLY A 106 4.89 5.35 23.87
N THR A 107 3.82 5.15 23.09
CA THR A 107 2.65 6.04 23.05
C THR A 107 1.73 5.99 24.29
N ARG A 108 2.05 5.21 25.34
CA ARG A 108 1.30 5.10 26.62
C ARG A 108 -0.23 5.11 26.44
N GLY A 109 -0.77 4.40 25.45
CA GLY A 109 -2.23 4.32 25.22
C GLY A 109 -2.89 5.56 24.60
N ALA A 110 -2.11 6.47 24.00
CA ALA A 110 -2.63 7.68 23.36
C ALA A 110 -3.00 7.51 21.87
N PHE A 111 -3.19 6.27 21.38
CA PHE A 111 -3.64 5.86 20.03
C PHE A 111 -3.84 7.03 19.04
N PRO A 112 -2.72 7.57 18.51
CA PRO A 112 -2.71 8.89 17.87
C PRO A 112 -3.22 8.89 16.44
N VAL A 113 -3.18 7.74 15.77
CA VAL A 113 -3.55 7.57 14.37
C VAL A 113 -5.01 7.14 14.28
N ALA A 114 -5.76 7.81 13.42
CA ALA A 114 -7.11 7.43 13.02
C ALA A 114 -7.05 6.53 11.78
N GLU A 115 -7.96 5.58 11.68
CA GLU A 115 -7.98 4.58 10.60
C GLU A 115 -9.42 4.38 10.11
N LEU A 116 -9.61 4.33 8.79
CA LEU A 116 -10.91 4.05 8.18
C LEU A 116 -10.95 2.61 7.70
N ARG A 117 -11.83 1.79 8.25
CA ARG A 117 -11.94 0.34 7.96
C ARG A 117 -13.26 0.03 7.25
N PRO A 118 -13.46 0.48 5.98
CA PRO A 118 -14.69 0.22 5.25
C PRO A 118 -14.97 -1.28 5.10
N GLN A 119 -16.24 -1.62 4.95
CA GLN A 119 -16.64 -3.00 4.73
C GLN A 119 -16.07 -3.52 3.39
N PRO A 120 -15.45 -4.72 3.34
CA PRO A 120 -14.86 -5.27 2.12
C PRO A 120 -15.87 -5.45 0.99
N ARG A 121 -15.44 -5.27 -0.25
CA ARG A 121 -16.27 -5.44 -1.46
C ARG A 121 -15.43 -6.02 -2.60
N GLY A 122 -16.06 -6.80 -3.47
CA GLY A 122 -15.39 -7.27 -4.70
C GLY A 122 -15.25 -6.16 -5.74
N GLU A 123 -16.28 -5.32 -5.89
CA GLU A 123 -16.27 -4.22 -6.85
C GLU A 123 -15.57 -2.96 -6.29
N PRO A 124 -14.54 -2.42 -6.97
CA PRO A 124 -13.81 -1.22 -6.53
C PRO A 124 -14.70 -0.01 -6.23
N ARG A 125 -15.73 0.22 -7.06
CA ARG A 125 -16.69 1.32 -6.86
C ARG A 125 -17.50 1.14 -5.57
N ALA A 126 -17.89 -0.09 -5.25
CA ALA A 126 -18.62 -0.37 -4.02
C ALA A 126 -17.73 -0.20 -2.79
N LEU A 127 -16.45 -0.59 -2.88
CA LEU A 127 -15.48 -0.39 -1.81
C LEU A 127 -15.25 1.10 -1.52
N LEU A 128 -15.09 1.91 -2.57
CA LEU A 128 -14.96 3.37 -2.43
C LEU A 128 -16.21 4.02 -1.82
N ALA A 129 -17.41 3.52 -2.14
CA ALA A 129 -18.63 3.98 -1.49
C ALA A 129 -18.64 3.68 0.02
N GLN A 130 -18.12 2.51 0.42
CA GLN A 130 -17.93 2.17 1.83
C GLN A 130 -16.88 3.07 2.49
N LEU A 131 -15.78 3.41 1.79
CA LEU A 131 -14.78 4.36 2.28
C LEU A 131 -15.39 5.75 2.55
N MET A 132 -16.20 6.26 1.62
CA MET A 132 -16.92 7.53 1.83
C MET A 132 -17.85 7.48 3.06
N SER A 133 -18.54 6.35 3.27
CA SER A 133 -19.39 6.14 4.46
C SER A 133 -18.57 6.08 5.76
N ALA A 134 -17.41 5.44 5.74
CA ALA A 134 -16.47 5.39 6.86
C ALA A 134 -15.95 6.79 7.21
N ALA A 135 -15.52 7.57 6.20
CA ALA A 135 -15.09 8.95 6.40
C ALA A 135 -16.22 9.85 6.94
N ALA A 136 -17.45 9.68 6.46
CA ALA A 136 -18.61 10.40 6.99
C ALA A 136 -18.90 10.02 8.45
N THR A 137 -18.68 8.76 8.83
CA THR A 137 -18.79 8.31 10.23
C THR A 137 -17.72 8.97 11.10
N ALA A 138 -16.46 8.96 10.66
CA ALA A 138 -15.38 9.66 11.33
C ALA A 138 -15.67 11.17 11.49
N ASP A 139 -16.21 11.83 10.47
CA ASP A 139 -16.55 13.27 10.53
C ASP A 139 -17.65 13.60 11.54
N ARG A 140 -18.60 12.69 11.75
CA ARG A 140 -19.64 12.82 12.78
C ARG A 140 -19.07 12.64 14.18
N LEU A 141 -18.20 11.65 14.37
CA LEU A 141 -17.60 11.35 15.67
C LEU A 141 -16.59 12.43 16.10
N ILE A 142 -15.79 12.93 15.16
CA ILE A 142 -14.82 14.01 15.41
C ILE A 142 -15.55 15.35 15.32
N ALA A 143 -16.44 15.67 16.26
CA ALA A 143 -17.27 16.88 16.16
C ALA A 143 -16.46 18.20 16.20
N ASP A 144 -15.27 18.18 16.80
CA ASP A 144 -14.37 19.34 16.91
C ASP A 144 -13.88 19.82 15.52
N ARG A 145 -14.27 21.04 15.14
CA ARG A 145 -13.95 21.65 13.85
C ARG A 145 -12.66 22.47 13.86
N THR A 146 -11.99 22.58 15.01
CA THR A 146 -10.64 23.13 15.13
C THR A 146 -9.55 22.13 14.75
N LEU A 147 -9.96 20.88 14.45
CA LEU A 147 -9.08 19.80 14.02
C LEU A 147 -9.12 19.64 12.50
N ALA A 148 -7.92 19.64 11.91
CA ALA A 148 -7.70 19.26 10.53
C ALA A 148 -7.31 17.78 10.43
N TRP A 149 -7.65 17.15 9.32
CA TRP A 149 -7.23 15.80 9.00
C TRP A 149 -6.03 15.86 8.06
N ARG A 150 -4.96 15.13 8.38
CA ARG A 150 -3.77 14.99 7.53
C ARG A 150 -3.54 13.55 7.16
N ALA A 151 -3.26 13.30 5.89
CA ALA A 151 -2.92 11.99 5.34
C ALA A 151 -1.70 12.11 4.42
N GLY A 152 -1.23 10.99 3.89
CA GLY A 152 -0.03 10.90 3.08
C GLY A 152 0.95 9.86 3.62
N GLY A 153 2.21 9.95 3.22
CA GLY A 153 3.26 9.06 3.72
C GLY A 153 3.86 9.52 5.04
N MET A 154 4.07 10.82 5.22
CA MET A 154 4.61 11.39 6.46
C MET A 154 4.18 12.86 6.64
N PRO A 155 2.87 13.13 6.90
CA PRO A 155 2.34 14.49 6.98
C PRO A 155 2.96 15.34 8.10
N LEU A 156 3.52 14.69 9.12
CA LEU A 156 4.32 15.31 10.17
C LEU A 156 5.58 14.47 10.39
N ALA A 157 6.72 15.12 10.63
CA ALA A 157 7.98 14.43 10.86
C ALA A 157 7.87 13.38 11.99
N GLY A 158 8.30 12.15 11.69
CA GLY A 158 8.20 11.02 12.62
C GLY A 158 6.83 10.32 12.66
N TRP A 159 5.84 10.79 11.90
CA TRP A 159 4.51 10.19 11.81
C TRP A 159 4.28 9.60 10.42
N ALA A 160 4.83 8.40 10.20
CA ALA A 160 4.53 7.63 9.01
C ALA A 160 3.07 7.15 9.05
N LEU A 161 2.36 7.24 7.93
CA LEU A 161 0.99 6.77 7.80
C LEU A 161 0.81 5.79 6.64
N GLY A 162 -0.07 4.82 6.86
CA GLY A 162 -0.37 3.73 5.98
C GLY A 162 -1.63 3.87 5.15
N GLY A 163 -1.59 3.27 3.96
CA GLY A 163 -2.77 2.99 3.15
C GLY A 163 -2.81 1.51 2.84
N HIS A 164 -3.07 0.65 3.82
CA HIS A 164 -3.01 -0.78 3.56
C HIS A 164 -4.24 -1.24 2.78
N LEU A 165 -4.00 -2.22 1.90
CA LEU A 165 -5.02 -2.85 1.06
C LEU A 165 -5.10 -4.32 1.41
N HIS A 166 -6.31 -4.85 1.56
CA HIS A 166 -6.55 -6.24 1.93
C HIS A 166 -7.11 -6.98 0.73
N PHE A 167 -6.64 -8.20 0.51
CA PHE A 167 -7.07 -9.05 -0.60
C PHE A 167 -7.40 -10.45 -0.09
N SER A 168 -8.58 -10.95 -0.45
CA SER A 168 -8.95 -12.36 -0.29
C SER A 168 -9.58 -12.90 -1.58
N GLY A 169 -9.69 -14.22 -1.71
CA GLY A 169 -10.05 -14.83 -2.99
C GLY A 169 -8.89 -14.85 -4.01
N VAL A 170 -7.66 -14.60 -3.53
CA VAL A 170 -6.41 -14.69 -4.28
C VAL A 170 -5.31 -15.27 -3.37
N THR A 171 -4.46 -16.13 -3.92
CA THR A 171 -3.32 -16.71 -3.22
C THR A 171 -2.18 -15.71 -3.18
N LEU A 172 -1.65 -15.46 -1.99
CA LEU A 172 -0.45 -14.66 -1.84
C LEU A 172 0.76 -15.38 -2.44
N THR A 173 1.41 -14.74 -3.41
CA THR A 173 2.65 -15.23 -4.02
C THR A 173 3.68 -14.10 -4.12
N ALA A 174 4.96 -14.44 -4.20
CA ALA A 174 6.01 -13.44 -4.43
C ALA A 174 5.84 -12.71 -5.77
N PRO A 175 5.47 -13.35 -6.90
CA PRO A 175 5.08 -12.64 -8.12
C PRO A 175 3.97 -11.61 -7.94
N LEU A 176 2.91 -11.93 -7.18
CA LEU A 176 1.84 -10.98 -6.89
C LEU A 176 2.35 -9.78 -6.08
N LEU A 177 3.17 -10.02 -5.05
CA LEU A 177 3.79 -8.92 -4.28
C LEU A 177 4.69 -8.04 -5.14
N ARG A 178 5.49 -8.64 -6.03
CA ARG A 178 6.34 -7.90 -6.97
C ARG A 178 5.50 -7.07 -7.95
N ALA A 179 4.37 -7.59 -8.40
CA ALA A 179 3.44 -6.83 -9.24
C ALA A 179 2.86 -5.62 -8.47
N LEU A 180 2.43 -5.81 -7.22
CA LEU A 180 1.98 -4.70 -6.38
C LEU A 180 3.10 -3.68 -6.14
N ASP A 181 4.32 -4.09 -5.83
CA ASP A 181 5.42 -3.17 -5.60
C ASP A 181 5.79 -2.36 -6.86
N ASN A 182 5.94 -3.04 -8.00
CA ASN A 182 6.36 -2.39 -9.25
C ASN A 182 5.25 -1.56 -9.87
N TYR A 183 4.00 -2.04 -9.88
CA TYR A 183 2.89 -1.38 -10.59
C TYR A 183 1.97 -0.57 -9.70
N LEU A 184 2.12 -0.65 -8.37
CA LEU A 184 1.37 0.17 -7.41
C LEU A 184 2.30 1.01 -6.51
N ALA A 185 3.24 0.43 -5.78
CA ALA A 185 4.08 1.23 -4.85
C ALA A 185 5.01 2.21 -5.58
N LEU A 186 5.69 1.79 -6.64
CA LEU A 186 6.55 2.67 -7.46
C LEU A 186 5.77 3.88 -8.01
N PRO A 187 4.64 3.73 -8.73
CA PRO A 187 3.91 4.89 -9.23
C PRO A 187 3.38 5.80 -8.13
N ILE A 188 2.97 5.25 -6.99
CA ILE A 188 2.51 6.04 -5.85
C ILE A 188 3.68 6.82 -5.20
N THR A 189 4.90 6.28 -5.22
CA THR A 189 6.12 6.99 -4.78
C THR A 189 6.45 8.20 -5.66
N LEU A 190 6.06 8.20 -6.93
CA LEU A 190 6.24 9.36 -7.81
C LEU A 190 5.31 10.53 -7.43
N LEU A 191 4.18 10.23 -6.78
CA LEU A 191 3.15 11.19 -6.40
C LEU A 191 3.26 11.66 -4.95
N GLU A 192 3.92 10.89 -4.07
CA GLU A 192 3.99 11.24 -2.64
C GLU A 192 4.71 12.56 -2.38
N ASP A 193 4.58 13.11 -1.17
CA ASP A 193 5.36 14.29 -0.79
C ASP A 193 6.85 13.90 -0.62
N ALA A 194 7.79 14.83 -0.85
CA ALA A 194 9.21 14.53 -0.71
C ALA A 194 9.57 14.03 0.71
N ARG A 195 8.84 14.49 1.73
CA ARG A 195 8.99 14.05 3.13
C ARG A 195 8.66 12.57 3.32
N ALA A 196 7.81 11.98 2.48
CA ALA A 196 7.38 10.61 2.64
C ALA A 196 8.53 9.60 2.53
N SER A 197 9.66 9.94 1.89
CA SER A 197 10.81 9.04 1.78
C SER A 197 11.40 8.63 3.13
N SER A 198 11.39 9.50 4.14
CA SER A 198 11.93 9.17 5.46
C SER A 198 11.08 8.19 6.27
N ARG A 199 9.90 7.79 5.77
CA ARG A 199 9.18 6.63 6.34
C ARG A 199 9.95 5.33 6.08
N ARG A 200 10.70 5.26 4.98
CA ARG A 200 11.54 4.12 4.61
C ARG A 200 12.92 4.23 5.26
N PRO A 201 13.52 3.10 5.69
CA PRO A 201 13.05 1.72 5.55
C PRO A 201 12.20 1.23 6.74
N ARG A 202 11.75 2.09 7.66
CA ARG A 202 11.02 1.64 8.87
C ARG A 202 9.55 1.29 8.60
N TYR A 203 8.98 1.90 7.56
CA TYR A 203 7.61 1.74 7.12
C TYR A 203 7.56 1.88 5.59
N GLY A 204 6.62 1.20 4.92
CA GLY A 204 6.52 1.24 3.45
C GLY A 204 7.63 0.50 2.72
N VAL A 205 8.10 -0.61 3.28
CA VAL A 205 9.15 -1.46 2.71
C VAL A 205 8.55 -2.30 1.58
N LEU A 206 9.31 -2.52 0.51
CA LEU A 206 8.91 -3.42 -0.57
C LEU A 206 8.66 -4.83 -0.02
N GLY A 207 7.61 -5.48 -0.52
CA GLY A 207 7.20 -6.82 -0.08
C GLY A 207 6.65 -6.87 1.35
N ASP A 208 6.26 -5.74 1.97
CA ASP A 208 5.63 -5.76 3.29
C ASP A 208 4.18 -6.24 3.19
N PHE A 209 3.89 -7.37 3.84
CA PHE A 209 2.57 -7.95 3.92
C PHE A 209 2.31 -8.59 5.28
N ARG A 210 1.03 -8.86 5.56
CA ARG A 210 0.60 -9.63 6.72
C ARG A 210 -0.55 -10.57 6.36
N TYR A 211 -0.43 -11.84 6.72
CA TYR A 211 -1.55 -12.77 6.60
C TYR A 211 -2.66 -12.39 7.57
N GLN A 212 -3.91 -12.52 7.11
CA GLN A 212 -5.07 -12.20 7.91
C GLN A 212 -5.74 -13.48 8.47
N PRO A 213 -6.11 -13.54 9.77
CA PRO A 213 -6.70 -14.74 10.39
C PRO A 213 -7.97 -15.24 9.72
N TYR A 214 -8.73 -14.33 9.10
CA TYR A 214 -9.97 -14.61 8.38
C TYR A 214 -9.75 -14.97 6.90
N GLY A 215 -8.50 -15.17 6.49
CA GLY A 215 -8.11 -15.50 5.12
C GLY A 215 -7.65 -14.28 4.32
N GLY A 216 -6.81 -14.53 3.32
CA GLY A 216 -6.19 -13.48 2.51
C GLY A 216 -4.98 -12.82 3.18
N PHE A 217 -4.60 -11.66 2.66
CA PHE A 217 -3.46 -10.89 3.15
C PHE A 217 -3.70 -9.38 3.06
N GLU A 218 -2.93 -8.64 3.84
CA GLU A 218 -2.83 -7.18 3.86
C GLU A 218 -1.50 -6.79 3.21
N TYR A 219 -1.55 -5.89 2.23
CA TYR A 219 -0.41 -5.28 1.57
C TYR A 219 -0.12 -3.92 2.20
N ARG A 220 1.11 -3.72 2.70
CA ARG A 220 1.42 -2.67 3.69
C ARG A 220 2.41 -1.61 3.22
N THR A 221 2.81 -1.67 1.95
CA THR A 221 3.86 -0.80 1.39
C THR A 221 3.40 0.65 1.19
N LEU A 222 2.13 0.88 0.90
CA LEU A 222 1.64 2.18 0.43
C LEU A 222 1.59 3.24 1.54
N PRO A 223 1.85 4.52 1.21
CA PRO A 223 1.49 5.62 2.09
C PRO A 223 -0.05 5.74 2.16
N SER A 224 -0.57 6.48 3.15
CA SER A 224 -2.01 6.77 3.18
C SER A 224 -2.43 7.54 1.92
N PHE A 225 -3.28 6.91 1.12
CA PHE A 225 -3.84 7.48 -0.11
C PHE A 225 -5.10 8.34 0.13
N LEU A 226 -5.43 8.64 1.40
CA LEU A 226 -6.56 9.54 1.76
C LEU A 226 -6.32 11.01 1.41
N VAL A 227 -5.15 11.36 0.88
CA VAL A 227 -4.79 12.73 0.46
C VAL A 227 -5.81 13.36 -0.51
N SER A 228 -6.49 12.55 -1.33
CA SER A 228 -7.68 13.00 -2.07
C SER A 228 -8.53 11.83 -2.59
N PRO A 229 -9.83 12.07 -2.86
CA PRO A 229 -10.70 11.08 -3.50
C PRO A 229 -10.22 10.62 -4.89
N VAL A 230 -9.50 11.47 -5.64
CA VAL A 230 -8.97 11.10 -6.97
C VAL A 230 -7.85 10.06 -6.83
N ILE A 231 -6.91 10.30 -5.90
CA ILE A 231 -5.82 9.36 -5.62
C ILE A 231 -6.38 8.04 -5.09
N ALA A 232 -7.31 8.08 -4.12
CA ALA A 232 -7.92 6.86 -3.59
C ALA A 232 -8.66 6.04 -4.66
N LYS A 233 -9.41 6.70 -5.56
CA LYS A 233 -10.06 6.03 -6.70
C LYS A 233 -9.04 5.32 -7.59
N GLY A 234 -7.99 6.03 -7.97
CA GLY A 234 -6.91 5.51 -8.81
C GLY A 234 -6.21 4.33 -8.17
N VAL A 235 -5.79 4.46 -6.90
CA VAL A 235 -5.13 3.37 -6.13
C VAL A 235 -6.01 2.14 -6.06
N VAL A 236 -7.28 2.28 -5.69
CA VAL A 236 -8.18 1.13 -5.49
C VAL A 236 -8.48 0.42 -6.81
N HIS A 237 -8.72 1.16 -7.89
CA HIS A 237 -8.97 0.55 -9.20
C HIS A 237 -7.70 -0.06 -9.80
N LEU A 238 -6.55 0.60 -9.65
CA LEU A 238 -5.27 0.08 -10.12
C LEU A 238 -4.87 -1.19 -9.36
N ALA A 239 -5.02 -1.20 -8.03
CA ALA A 239 -4.77 -2.38 -7.22
C ALA A 239 -5.67 -3.55 -7.63
N HIS A 240 -6.97 -3.33 -7.82
CA HIS A 240 -7.87 -4.36 -8.30
C HIS A 240 -7.41 -4.92 -9.66
N LEU A 241 -7.11 -4.05 -10.62
CA LEU A 241 -6.67 -4.45 -11.96
C LEU A 241 -5.36 -5.25 -11.91
N ILE A 242 -4.39 -4.81 -11.09
CA ILE A 242 -3.12 -5.52 -10.89
C ILE A 242 -3.37 -6.91 -10.30
N VAL A 243 -4.15 -7.03 -9.23
CA VAL A 243 -4.40 -8.33 -8.59
C VAL A 243 -5.17 -9.28 -9.51
N SER A 244 -6.11 -8.76 -10.31
CA SER A 244 -6.84 -9.57 -11.30
C SER A 244 -5.96 -10.08 -12.45
N HIS A 245 -4.80 -9.45 -12.72
CA HIS A 245 -3.98 -9.71 -13.90
C HIS A 245 -2.46 -9.72 -13.62
N TYR A 246 -2.03 -10.06 -12.41
CA TYR A 246 -0.62 -9.90 -12.03
C TYR A 246 0.32 -10.80 -12.86
N GLU A 247 -0.20 -11.89 -13.40
CA GLU A 247 0.51 -12.80 -14.30
C GLU A 247 0.91 -12.13 -15.63
N ASP A 248 0.16 -11.12 -16.06
CA ASP A 248 0.38 -10.34 -17.28
C ASP A 248 1.32 -9.13 -17.07
N LEU A 249 1.89 -9.00 -15.86
CA LEU A 249 2.72 -7.86 -15.42
C LEU A 249 4.17 -8.27 -15.09
N PRO A 250 4.99 -8.61 -16.11
CA PRO A 250 6.31 -9.23 -15.89
C PRO A 250 7.45 -8.25 -15.57
N LEU A 251 7.27 -6.94 -15.73
CA LEU A 251 8.36 -5.98 -15.54
C LEU A 251 8.64 -5.77 -14.06
N ARG A 252 9.92 -5.91 -13.69
CA ARG A 252 10.39 -5.79 -12.30
C ARG A 252 11.53 -4.76 -12.17
N PRO A 253 11.31 -3.48 -12.49
CA PRO A 253 12.34 -2.47 -12.34
C PRO A 253 12.94 -2.41 -10.94
N LEU A 254 12.16 -2.65 -9.88
CA LEU A 254 12.64 -2.62 -8.49
C LEU A 254 13.54 -3.80 -8.11
N ASP A 255 13.72 -4.80 -8.99
CA ASP A 255 14.76 -5.83 -8.84
C ASP A 255 16.15 -5.29 -9.23
N ARG A 256 16.23 -4.16 -9.95
CA ARG A 256 17.50 -3.49 -10.23
C ARG A 256 17.96 -2.69 -9.02
N GLU A 257 19.23 -2.85 -8.65
CA GLU A 257 19.83 -2.20 -7.48
C GLU A 257 19.69 -0.67 -7.50
N ASP A 258 19.88 -0.02 -8.65
CA ASP A 258 19.78 1.44 -8.79
C ASP A 258 18.36 1.95 -8.54
N LEU A 259 17.34 1.27 -9.07
CA LEU A 259 15.93 1.63 -8.88
C LEU A 259 15.43 1.24 -7.48
N HIS A 260 15.94 0.15 -6.93
CA HIS A 260 15.70 -0.22 -5.53
C HIS A 260 16.22 0.88 -4.61
N ALA A 261 17.49 1.28 -4.74
CA ALA A 261 18.07 2.37 -3.95
C ALA A 261 17.31 3.70 -4.14
N ALA A 262 16.86 3.99 -5.36
CA ALA A 262 16.04 5.17 -5.66
C ALA A 262 14.68 5.16 -4.91
N TYR A 263 14.01 4.00 -4.84
CA TYR A 263 12.78 3.85 -4.06
C TYR A 263 12.99 4.19 -2.57
N TYR A 264 14.04 3.65 -1.94
CA TYR A 264 14.31 3.88 -0.52
C TYR A 264 14.83 5.29 -0.22
N SER A 265 15.66 5.86 -1.09
CA SER A 265 16.16 7.25 -0.93
C SER A 265 15.09 8.30 -1.26
N GLY A 266 14.09 7.95 -2.06
CA GLY A 266 13.10 8.89 -2.59
C GLY A 266 13.56 9.64 -3.84
N ASP A 267 14.64 9.20 -4.49
CA ASP A 267 15.05 9.73 -5.79
C ASP A 267 14.05 9.30 -6.87
N ARG A 268 13.33 10.28 -7.42
CA ARG A 268 12.25 10.05 -8.39
C ARG A 268 12.72 10.06 -9.82
N ALA A 269 13.88 10.64 -10.12
CA ALA A 269 14.34 10.78 -11.50
C ALA A 269 14.47 9.40 -12.20
N PRO A 270 15.19 8.42 -11.64
CA PRO A 270 15.32 7.11 -12.28
C PRO A 270 14.01 6.29 -12.21
N LEU A 271 13.22 6.44 -11.14
CA LEU A 271 11.90 5.79 -11.01
C LEU A 271 10.91 6.28 -12.07
N ARG A 272 10.93 7.58 -12.39
CA ARG A 272 10.08 8.18 -13.41
C ARG A 272 10.41 7.66 -14.80
N ALA A 273 11.69 7.49 -15.11
CA ALA A 273 12.12 6.88 -16.37
C ALA A 273 11.62 5.42 -16.48
N ALA A 274 11.69 4.68 -15.38
CA ALA A 274 11.23 3.29 -15.32
C ALA A 274 9.70 3.13 -15.41
N PHE A 275 8.91 4.18 -15.10
CA PHE A 275 7.45 4.08 -15.08
C PHE A 275 6.80 3.99 -16.45
N THR A 276 7.39 4.56 -17.51
CA THR A 276 6.74 4.63 -18.83
C THR A 276 6.38 3.24 -19.40
N PRO A 277 7.28 2.24 -19.39
CA PRO A 277 6.92 0.88 -19.78
C PRO A 277 5.85 0.22 -18.89
N LEU A 278 5.84 0.52 -17.59
CA LEU A 278 4.84 -0.02 -16.66
C LEU A 278 3.44 0.50 -16.98
N ALA A 279 3.32 1.80 -17.24
CA ALA A 279 2.07 2.42 -17.63
C ALA A 279 1.52 1.86 -18.95
N ALA A 280 2.40 1.51 -19.89
CA ALA A 280 2.00 0.87 -21.15
C ALA A 280 1.42 -0.54 -20.90
N GLN A 281 2.04 -1.34 -20.02
CA GLN A 281 1.50 -2.66 -19.69
C GLN A 281 0.18 -2.59 -18.93
N ILE A 282 0.04 -1.66 -17.98
CA ILE A 282 -1.24 -1.42 -17.29
C ILE A 282 -2.37 -1.14 -18.29
N ARG A 283 -2.11 -0.30 -19.30
CA ARG A 283 -3.08 0.05 -20.34
C ARG A 283 -3.44 -1.11 -21.27
N ALA A 284 -2.56 -2.10 -21.40
CA ALA A 284 -2.76 -3.27 -22.24
C ALA A 284 -3.55 -4.39 -21.54
N LEU A 285 -3.79 -4.29 -20.23
CA LEU A 285 -4.49 -5.32 -19.47
C LEU A 285 -5.97 -5.45 -19.87
N GLY A 286 -6.48 -6.68 -19.80
CA GLY A 286 -7.91 -6.94 -19.86
C GLY A 286 -8.66 -6.15 -18.79
N GLY A 287 -9.80 -5.56 -19.15
CA GLY A 287 -10.60 -4.76 -18.23
C GLY A 287 -10.09 -3.33 -17.97
N TYR A 288 -8.93 -2.94 -18.52
CA TYR A 288 -8.40 -1.58 -18.39
C TYR A 288 -9.41 -0.52 -18.83
N GLU A 289 -10.11 -0.71 -19.95
CA GLU A 289 -11.10 0.26 -20.47
C GLU A 289 -12.17 0.65 -19.44
N LYS A 290 -12.63 -0.32 -18.62
CA LYS A 290 -13.61 -0.07 -17.56
C LYS A 290 -13.01 0.69 -16.38
N ALA A 291 -11.73 0.45 -16.08
CA ALA A 291 -11.00 1.07 -14.97
C ALA A 291 -10.37 2.43 -15.34
N ALA A 292 -10.14 2.69 -16.63
CA ALA A 292 -9.44 3.85 -17.17
C ALA A 292 -10.00 5.20 -16.66
N PRO A 293 -11.33 5.42 -16.54
CA PRO A 293 -11.85 6.68 -16.00
C PRO A 293 -11.37 7.01 -14.57
N TYR A 294 -10.90 6.01 -13.83
CA TYR A 294 -10.43 6.15 -12.45
C TYR A 294 -8.90 6.08 -12.36
N ILE A 295 -8.24 5.31 -13.24
CA ILE A 295 -6.79 5.13 -13.27
C ILE A 295 -6.09 6.26 -14.05
N GLU A 296 -6.61 6.70 -15.20
CA GLU A 296 -5.95 7.71 -16.03
C GLU A 296 -5.67 9.05 -15.32
N PRO A 297 -6.55 9.58 -14.45
CA PRO A 297 -6.22 10.76 -13.67
C PRO A 297 -4.94 10.60 -12.81
N LEU A 298 -4.73 9.40 -12.25
CA LEU A 298 -3.53 9.06 -11.49
C LEU A 298 -2.30 9.03 -12.40
N LEU A 299 -2.39 8.34 -13.54
CA LEU A 299 -1.28 8.23 -14.51
C LEU A 299 -0.91 9.61 -15.09
N HIS A 300 -1.91 10.46 -15.34
CA HIS A 300 -1.71 11.83 -15.79
C HIS A 300 -0.99 12.69 -14.74
N TYR A 301 -1.33 12.56 -13.46
CA TYR A 301 -0.58 13.25 -12.41
C TYR A 301 0.88 12.82 -12.35
N ILE A 302 1.15 11.53 -12.54
CA ILE A 302 2.52 11.01 -12.61
C ILE A 302 3.24 11.63 -13.81
N SER A 303 2.68 11.56 -15.02
CA SER A 303 3.35 12.09 -16.22
C SER A 303 3.55 13.61 -16.17
N ALA A 304 2.62 14.35 -15.56
CA ALA A 304 2.73 15.79 -15.32
C ALA A 304 3.70 16.17 -14.19
N GLY A 305 4.39 15.20 -13.57
CA GLY A 305 5.35 15.46 -12.50
C GLY A 305 4.73 15.99 -11.21
N ARG A 306 3.42 15.80 -11.01
CA ARG A 306 2.71 16.32 -9.85
C ARG A 306 3.01 15.50 -8.61
N THR A 307 3.03 16.19 -7.47
CA THR A 307 3.07 15.59 -6.15
C THR A 307 1.85 16.06 -5.36
N TRP A 308 1.39 15.27 -4.40
CA TRP A 308 0.38 15.76 -3.46
C TRP A 308 1.03 16.53 -2.31
N ASP A 309 0.23 17.39 -1.68
CA ASP A 309 0.62 18.18 -0.52
C ASP A 309 0.00 17.57 0.75
N GLU A 310 0.85 16.98 1.59
CA GLU A 310 0.44 16.33 2.84
C GLU A 310 0.09 17.33 3.96
N SER A 311 0.30 18.63 3.73
CA SER A 311 -0.12 19.70 4.66
C SER A 311 -1.58 20.11 4.51
N ARG A 312 -2.30 19.60 3.51
CA ARG A 312 -3.70 19.96 3.24
C ARG A 312 -4.67 19.36 4.26
N ASP A 313 -5.75 20.09 4.56
CA ASP A 313 -6.87 19.52 5.32
C ASP A 313 -7.75 18.68 4.41
N ILE A 314 -7.61 17.36 4.55
CA ILE A 314 -8.34 16.42 3.70
C ILE A 314 -9.80 16.30 4.11
N ARG A 315 -10.17 16.73 5.32
CA ARG A 315 -11.50 16.51 5.91
C ARG A 315 -12.63 16.96 4.98
N ARG A 316 -12.49 18.14 4.36
CA ARG A 316 -13.51 18.69 3.44
C ARG A 316 -13.65 17.90 2.14
N LEU A 317 -12.54 17.29 1.67
CA LEU A 317 -12.53 16.47 0.46
C LEU A 317 -13.38 15.21 0.60
N TRP A 318 -13.50 14.71 1.84
CA TRP A 318 -14.25 13.49 2.15
C TRP A 318 -15.66 13.74 2.69
N ARG A 319 -15.99 14.99 3.02
CA ARG A 319 -17.35 15.41 3.45
C ARG A 319 -18.30 15.65 2.28
N THR A 320 -17.79 16.08 1.14
CA THR A 320 -18.61 16.44 -0.01
C THR A 320 -18.63 15.29 -0.99
N GLY A 321 -19.78 14.66 -1.20
CA GLY A 321 -19.99 13.67 -2.27
C GLY A 321 -19.92 14.25 -3.69
N LYS A 322 -19.29 15.42 -3.88
CA LYS A 322 -19.11 16.09 -5.17
C LYS A 322 -17.61 16.17 -5.49
N PRO A 323 -17.17 15.74 -6.68
CA PRO A 323 -15.80 16.00 -7.11
C PRO A 323 -15.61 17.52 -7.19
N SER A 324 -14.70 18.07 -6.39
CA SER A 324 -14.21 19.42 -6.60
C SER A 324 -12.89 19.33 -7.37
N GLU A 325 -12.93 19.78 -8.62
CA GLU A 325 -11.73 20.18 -9.36
C GLU A 325 -11.13 21.41 -8.69
N SER A 326 -9.86 21.31 -8.32
CA SER A 326 -8.82 22.34 -8.45
C SER A 326 -7.63 21.94 -7.57
N ILE A 327 -6.61 21.36 -8.22
CA ILE A 327 -5.24 21.49 -7.73
C ILE A 327 -4.75 22.79 -8.36
N SER A 328 -4.50 23.79 -7.52
CA SER A 328 -3.83 25.02 -7.92
C SER A 328 -2.48 24.69 -8.54
N ALA A 329 -2.27 25.07 -9.80
CA ALA A 329 -0.94 25.18 -10.36
C ALA A 329 -0.22 26.37 -9.67
N GLY A 330 0.70 26.08 -8.75
CA GLY A 330 1.76 27.02 -8.36
C GLY A 330 2.94 26.76 -9.31
N GLN A 331 3.05 27.58 -10.35
CA GLN A 331 3.93 28.76 -10.46
C GLN A 331 5.40 28.37 -10.66
N SER A 332 5.86 28.75 -11.86
CA SER A 332 7.17 28.69 -12.51
C SER A 332 8.39 28.87 -11.62
#